data_AF-A0A239XQE4-F1
#
_entry.id   AF-A0A239XQE4-F1
#
_cell.length_a   1.000
_cell.length_b   1.000
_cell.length_c   1.000
_cell.angle_alpha   90.00
_cell.angle_beta   90.00
_cell.angle_gamma   90.00
#
_symmetry.space_group_name_H-M   'P 1'
#
loop_
_entity.id
_entity.type
_entity.pdbx_description
1 polymer ?
#
loop_
_entity_poly.entity_id
_entity_poly.type
_entity_poly.pdbx_seq_one_letter_code
_entity_poly.pdbx_strand_id
1 'polypeptide(L)'
;MKKLFAGMLMLGTVAFASAQTITFNTVNLDYGTVKPNADGNRTFIVKNTGDKPLVISRVQPSCGCTTPDWSKEPIMPGKTGEIKVHYDTAGLGEFQKSIDVYSNDPVNGRSVIFIKGKVDPNASEVAAANANEKSAVAPNKKSTKKNAAKK
;
A
#
# COMPACT_ATOMS: atom_id res chain seq x y z
N MET A 1 -51.73 -0.41 44.27
CA MET A 1 -51.18 -1.22 43.17
C MET A 1 -49.93 -0.51 42.63
N LYS A 2 -48.74 -0.97 43.00
CA LYS A 2 -47.45 -0.39 42.60
C LYS A 2 -46.71 -1.45 41.79
N LYS A 3 -46.64 -1.28 40.46
CA LYS A 3 -45.85 -2.14 39.58
C LYS A 3 -44.51 -1.47 39.34
N LEU A 4 -43.46 -2.02 39.94
CA LEU A 4 -42.06 -1.64 39.70
C LEU A 4 -41.56 -2.49 38.54
N PHE A 5 -41.44 -1.89 37.35
CA PHE A 5 -40.68 -2.48 36.25
C PHE A 5 -39.22 -2.05 36.41
N ALA A 6 -38.39 -2.95 36.94
CA ALA A 6 -36.95 -2.77 37.03
C ALA A 6 -36.34 -2.90 35.62
N GLY A 7 -36.01 -1.78 35.01
CA GLY A 7 -35.25 -1.72 33.76
C GLY A 7 -33.77 -2.00 34.02
N MET A 8 -33.34 -3.23 33.76
CA MET A 8 -31.93 -3.61 33.75
C MET A 8 -31.28 -3.11 32.46
N LEU A 9 -30.71 -1.91 32.51
CA LEU A 9 -29.94 -1.32 31.41
C LEU A 9 -28.56 -2.00 31.37
N MET A 10 -28.42 -3.02 30.50
CA MET A 10 -27.15 -3.66 30.18
C MET A 10 -26.24 -2.65 29.43
N LEU A 11 -25.36 -1.98 30.16
CA LEU A 11 -24.23 -1.24 29.58
C LEU A 11 -23.19 -2.25 29.09
N GLY A 12 -23.35 -2.72 27.85
CA GLY A 12 -22.33 -3.50 27.17
C GLY A 12 -21.11 -2.63 26.88
N THR A 13 -19.96 -2.96 27.46
CA THR A 13 -18.68 -2.34 27.12
C THR A 13 -18.23 -2.84 25.75
N VAL A 14 -18.25 -1.97 24.75
CA VAL A 14 -17.56 -2.23 23.48
C VAL A 14 -16.07 -2.11 23.73
N ALA A 15 -15.39 -3.25 23.82
CA ALA A 15 -13.94 -3.32 23.84
C ALA A 15 -13.42 -3.01 22.43
N PHE A 16 -12.87 -1.80 22.23
CA PHE A 16 -12.10 -1.48 21.04
C PHE A 16 -10.77 -2.24 21.12
N ALA A 17 -10.59 -3.26 20.28
CA ALA A 17 -9.33 -3.99 20.20
C ALA A 17 -8.22 -3.05 19.70
N SER A 18 -7.21 -2.81 20.53
CA SER A 18 -6.00 -2.05 20.24
C SER A 18 -4.96 -2.98 19.62
N ALA A 19 -4.54 -2.71 18.38
CA ALA A 19 -3.58 -3.50 17.65
C ALA A 19 -2.90 -2.69 16.54
N GLN A 20 -1.75 -3.17 16.07
CA GLN A 20 -1.12 -2.76 14.83
C GLN A 20 -1.96 -3.18 13.63
N THR A 21 -1.96 -2.38 12.57
CA THR A 21 -2.73 -2.68 11.35
C THR A 21 -1.93 -2.26 10.14
N ILE A 22 -1.64 -3.22 9.26
CA ILE A 22 -0.92 -2.98 8.01
C ILE A 22 -1.88 -2.51 6.92
N THR A 23 -1.51 -1.44 6.23
CA THR A 23 -2.19 -0.98 5.01
C THR A 23 -1.15 -0.60 3.97
N PHE A 24 -1.55 -0.64 2.70
CA PHE A 24 -0.69 -0.26 1.58
C PHE A 24 -1.34 0.88 0.81
N ASN A 25 -0.54 1.78 0.26
CA ASN A 25 -1.04 2.80 -0.68
C ASN A 25 -1.71 2.13 -1.91
N THR A 26 -1.08 1.05 -2.40
CA THR A 26 -1.63 0.19 -3.44
C THR A 26 -1.22 -1.25 -3.18
N VAL A 27 -2.05 -2.20 -3.61
CA VAL A 27 -1.71 -3.63 -3.65
C VAL A 27 -1.36 -4.11 -5.05
N ASN A 28 -1.50 -3.26 -6.07
CA ASN A 28 -1.14 -3.55 -7.46
C ASN A 28 -0.25 -2.44 -8.01
N LEU A 29 0.90 -2.80 -8.54
CA LEU A 29 1.82 -1.85 -9.16
C LEU A 29 2.15 -2.31 -10.58
N ASP A 30 1.88 -1.44 -11.55
CA ASP A 30 2.15 -1.69 -12.97
C ASP A 30 3.47 -1.03 -13.39
N TYR A 31 4.33 -1.80 -14.04
CA TYR A 31 5.58 -1.33 -14.62
C TYR A 31 5.34 -0.70 -16.01
N GLY A 32 4.17 -0.96 -16.60
CA GLY A 32 3.88 -0.69 -18.00
C GLY A 32 4.67 -1.63 -18.91
N THR A 33 4.96 -1.14 -20.11
CA THR A 33 5.84 -1.81 -21.05
C THR A 33 7.26 -1.27 -20.90
N VAL A 34 8.22 -2.11 -20.59
CA VAL A 34 9.64 -1.76 -20.38
C VAL A 34 10.53 -2.47 -21.39
N LYS A 35 11.69 -1.88 -21.71
CA LYS A 35 12.71 -2.54 -22.52
C LYS A 35 13.41 -3.65 -21.71
N PRO A 36 14.03 -4.65 -22.37
CA PRO A 36 14.89 -5.60 -21.69
C PRO A 36 16.01 -4.90 -20.92
N ASN A 37 16.33 -5.37 -19.71
CA ASN A 37 17.34 -4.80 -18.81
C ASN A 37 17.07 -3.33 -18.39
N ALA A 38 15.83 -2.85 -18.49
CA ALA A 38 15.43 -1.56 -17.95
C ALA A 38 15.35 -1.59 -16.41
N ASP A 39 15.22 -0.41 -15.80
CA ASP A 39 15.04 -0.27 -14.35
C ASP A 39 13.80 -1.00 -13.83
N GLY A 40 14.05 -2.10 -13.11
CA GLY A 40 13.06 -2.94 -12.48
C GLY A 40 12.63 -2.50 -11.08
N ASN A 41 13.07 -1.34 -10.57
CA ASN A 41 12.74 -0.92 -9.20
C ASN A 41 11.37 -0.25 -9.11
N ARG A 42 10.56 -0.67 -8.12
CA ARG A 42 9.30 -0.05 -7.73
C ARG A 42 9.11 -0.09 -6.21
N THR A 43 8.35 0.85 -5.67
CA THR A 43 8.18 0.98 -4.21
C THR A 43 6.72 0.90 -3.81
N PHE A 44 6.44 0.05 -2.82
CA PHE A 44 5.17 0.04 -2.10
C PHE A 44 5.31 0.82 -0.80
N ILE A 45 4.40 1.76 -0.56
CA ILE A 45 4.30 2.45 0.72
C ILE A 45 3.42 1.63 1.65
N VAL A 46 3.98 1.24 2.78
CA VAL A 46 3.30 0.54 3.87
C VAL A 46 2.97 1.56 4.95
N LYS A 47 1.77 1.52 5.52
CA LYS A 47 1.37 2.37 6.63
C LYS A 47 0.85 1.53 7.78
N ASN A 48 1.26 1.89 8.99
CA ASN A 48 0.64 1.39 10.20
C ASN A 48 -0.54 2.29 10.57
N THR A 49 -1.76 1.81 10.36
CA THR A 49 -3.00 2.52 10.74
C THR A 49 -3.51 2.12 12.12
N GLY A 50 -2.85 1.17 12.77
CA GLY A 50 -3.14 0.75 14.14
C GLY A 50 -2.46 1.64 15.18
N ASP A 51 -2.51 1.20 16.43
CA ASP A 51 -2.05 1.95 17.60
C ASP A 51 -0.90 1.28 18.36
N LYS A 52 -0.41 0.13 17.86
CA LYS A 52 0.83 -0.54 18.30
C LYS A 52 1.87 -0.57 17.18
N PRO A 53 3.17 -0.74 17.46
CA PRO A 53 4.21 -0.87 16.43
C PRO A 53 3.99 -2.06 15.49
N LEU A 54 4.09 -1.81 14.18
CA LEU A 54 3.97 -2.81 13.12
C LEU A 54 5.37 -3.27 12.68
N VAL A 55 5.60 -4.57 12.59
CA VAL A 55 6.87 -5.16 12.14
C VAL A 55 6.62 -6.06 10.94
N ILE A 56 7.41 -5.87 9.88
CA ILE A 56 7.38 -6.73 8.68
C ILE A 56 8.50 -7.76 8.80
N SER A 57 8.14 -8.99 9.13
CA SER A 57 9.09 -10.06 9.40
C SER A 57 9.69 -10.65 8.12
N ARG A 58 8.87 -10.80 7.07
CA ARG A 58 9.24 -11.43 5.81
C ARG A 58 8.51 -10.79 4.64
N VAL A 59 9.21 -10.59 3.52
CA VAL A 59 8.64 -10.27 2.22
C VAL A 59 9.14 -11.34 1.26
N GLN A 60 8.21 -12.10 0.68
CA GLN A 60 8.50 -13.30 -0.09
C GLN A 60 7.87 -13.22 -1.48
N PRO A 61 8.67 -13.06 -2.54
CA PRO A 61 8.18 -13.06 -3.92
C PRO A 61 7.80 -14.46 -4.39
N SER A 62 6.93 -14.56 -5.40
CA SER A 62 6.53 -15.85 -5.99
C SER A 62 7.57 -16.48 -6.93
N CYS A 63 8.54 -15.70 -7.41
CA CYS A 63 9.65 -16.16 -8.26
C CYS A 63 10.98 -15.57 -7.77
N GLY A 64 12.10 -16.22 -8.13
CA GLY A 64 13.45 -15.65 -7.95
C GLY A 64 13.75 -14.45 -8.85
N CYS A 65 12.90 -14.16 -9.82
CA CYS A 65 12.98 -13.00 -10.71
C CYS A 65 12.56 -11.68 -10.05
N THR A 66 12.25 -11.69 -8.76
CA THR A 66 11.82 -10.52 -8.00
C THR A 66 12.58 -10.49 -6.69
N THR A 67 13.20 -9.36 -6.37
CA THR A 67 14.00 -9.17 -5.16
C THR A 67 13.41 -8.04 -4.32
N PRO A 68 12.87 -8.32 -3.13
CA PRO A 68 12.38 -7.29 -2.21
C PRO A 68 13.49 -6.74 -1.30
N ASP A 69 13.37 -5.46 -0.94
CA ASP A 69 14.18 -4.76 0.06
C ASP A 69 13.26 -3.91 0.96
N TRP A 70 13.45 -3.96 2.28
CA TRP A 70 12.62 -3.29 3.27
C TRP A 70 13.31 -3.17 4.62
N SER A 71 12.92 -2.17 5.42
CA SER A 71 13.41 -2.04 6.79
C SER A 71 12.79 -3.08 7.73
N LYS A 72 13.61 -3.64 8.62
CA LYS A 72 13.17 -4.52 9.71
C LYS A 72 12.75 -3.75 10.96
N GLU A 73 12.94 -2.44 10.96
CA GLU A 73 12.57 -1.60 12.09
C GLU A 73 11.03 -1.53 12.23
N PRO A 74 10.52 -1.38 13.46
CA PRO A 74 9.09 -1.21 13.67
C PRO A 74 8.57 0.10 13.04
N ILE A 75 7.49 -0.01 12.27
CA ILE A 75 6.71 1.12 11.78
C ILE A 75 5.77 1.57 12.91
N MET A 76 6.07 2.71 13.52
CA MET A 76 5.27 3.27 14.62
C MET A 76 3.84 3.65 14.17
N PRO A 77 2.87 3.72 15.10
CA PRO A 77 1.50 4.14 14.81
C PRO A 77 1.42 5.42 13.96
N GLY A 78 0.63 5.37 12.89
CA GLY A 78 0.43 6.47 11.94
C GLY A 78 1.61 6.74 10.99
N LYS A 79 2.75 6.06 11.16
CA LYS A 79 3.94 6.20 10.30
C LYS A 79 3.89 5.26 9.10
N THR A 80 4.79 5.53 8.17
CA THR A 80 4.96 4.78 6.93
C THR A 80 6.34 4.15 6.86
N GLY A 81 6.41 3.01 6.18
CA GLY A 81 7.65 2.37 5.73
C GLY A 81 7.57 2.06 4.24
N GLU A 82 8.65 1.54 3.69
CA GLU A 82 8.77 1.21 2.27
C GLU A 82 9.13 -0.26 2.07
N ILE A 83 8.54 -0.86 1.04
CA ILE A 83 9.01 -2.12 0.45
C ILE A 83 9.41 -1.80 -0.98
N LYS A 84 10.71 -1.82 -1.25
CA LYS A 84 11.27 -1.72 -2.59
C LYS A 84 11.28 -3.11 -3.21
N VAL A 85 10.93 -3.18 -4.48
CA VAL A 85 10.84 -4.41 -5.25
C VAL A 85 11.61 -4.21 -6.54
N HIS A 86 12.58 -5.06 -6.79
CA HIS A 86 13.31 -5.14 -8.05
C HIS A 86 12.81 -6.35 -8.85
N TYR A 87 12.25 -6.13 -10.04
CA TYR A 87 11.93 -7.19 -10.99
C TYR A 87 13.03 -7.31 -12.05
N ASP A 88 13.54 -8.52 -12.29
CA ASP A 88 14.49 -8.80 -13.36
C ASP A 88 13.80 -8.72 -14.73
N THR A 89 14.11 -7.67 -15.49
CA THR A 89 13.53 -7.38 -16.80
C THR A 89 14.26 -8.07 -17.97
N ALA A 90 15.10 -9.09 -17.71
CA ALA A 90 15.74 -9.86 -18.77
C ALA A 90 14.76 -10.77 -19.54
N GLY A 91 13.70 -11.25 -18.87
CA GLY A 91 12.69 -12.14 -19.48
C GLY A 91 11.66 -11.39 -20.31
N LEU A 92 11.53 -11.71 -21.60
CA LEU A 92 10.56 -11.10 -22.50
C LEU A 92 9.11 -11.55 -22.19
N GLY A 93 8.15 -10.68 -22.52
CA GLY A 93 6.72 -10.98 -22.43
C GLY A 93 6.02 -10.33 -21.24
N GLU A 94 4.76 -10.69 -21.04
CA GLU A 94 3.96 -10.19 -19.92
C GLU A 94 4.31 -10.90 -18.63
N PHE A 95 4.25 -10.17 -17.52
CA PHE A 95 4.43 -10.73 -16.19
C PHE A 95 3.37 -10.21 -15.23
N GLN A 96 2.98 -11.08 -14.31
CA GLN A 96 2.21 -10.75 -13.11
C GLN A 96 2.74 -11.62 -11.98
N LYS A 97 3.25 -11.00 -10.92
CA LYS A 97 3.88 -11.68 -9.78
C LYS A 97 3.23 -11.23 -8.48
N SER A 98 3.03 -12.18 -7.58
CA SER A 98 2.61 -11.90 -6.20
C SER A 98 3.82 -11.85 -5.29
N ILE A 99 3.70 -11.06 -4.23
CA ILE A 99 4.69 -10.90 -3.18
C ILE A 99 3.94 -10.95 -1.85
N ASP A 100 4.24 -11.97 -1.05
CA ASP A 100 3.65 -12.15 0.27
C ASP A 100 4.40 -11.31 1.30
N VAL A 101 3.68 -10.45 2.02
CA VAL A 101 4.20 -9.61 3.10
C VAL A 101 3.67 -10.15 4.42
N TYR A 102 4.58 -10.65 5.26
CA TYR A 102 4.27 -11.17 6.58
C TYR A 102 4.55 -10.12 7.64
N SER A 103 3.58 -9.89 8.51
CA SER A 103 3.66 -8.90 9.58
C SER A 103 3.11 -9.44 10.89
N ASN A 104 3.28 -8.67 11.97
CA ASN A 104 2.63 -8.97 13.25
C ASN A 104 1.17 -8.48 13.33
N ASP A 105 0.55 -7.96 12.25
CA ASP A 105 -0.88 -7.63 12.25
C ASP A 105 -1.72 -8.86 12.63
N PRO A 106 -2.56 -8.81 13.69
CA PRO A 106 -3.32 -9.99 14.15
C PRO A 106 -4.44 -10.41 13.19
N VAL A 107 -4.89 -9.52 12.30
CA VAL A 107 -5.93 -9.79 11.29
C VAL A 107 -5.28 -10.09 9.94
N ASN A 108 -4.28 -9.29 9.54
CA ASN A 108 -3.62 -9.36 8.24
C ASN A 108 -2.15 -9.79 8.35
N GLY A 109 -1.88 -10.79 9.18
CA GLY A 109 -0.52 -11.31 9.42
C GLY A 109 0.19 -11.79 8.14
N ARG A 110 -0.58 -12.10 7.09
CA ARG A 110 -0.10 -12.25 5.71
C ARG A 110 -0.95 -11.35 4.80
N SER A 111 -0.30 -10.40 4.14
CA SER A 111 -0.85 -9.57 3.07
C SER A 111 -0.20 -9.94 1.75
N VAL A 112 -0.88 -9.68 0.62
CA VAL A 112 -0.34 -9.96 -0.72
C VAL A 112 -0.36 -8.68 -1.55
N ILE A 113 0.78 -8.34 -2.14
CA ILE A 113 0.91 -7.27 -3.13
C ILE A 113 1.32 -7.87 -4.49
N PHE A 114 1.00 -7.17 -5.57
CA PHE A 114 1.19 -7.64 -6.92
C PHE A 114 1.97 -6.63 -7.75
N ILE A 115 2.89 -7.15 -8.56
CA ILE A 115 3.53 -6.41 -9.64
C ILE A 115 3.10 -6.98 -10.98
N LYS A 116 2.97 -6.12 -11.99
CA LYS A 116 2.69 -6.54 -13.37
C LYS A 116 3.38 -5.65 -14.38
N GLY A 117 3.48 -6.12 -15.61
CA GLY A 117 3.99 -5.34 -16.74
C GLY A 117 4.28 -6.20 -17.95
N LYS A 118 4.99 -5.63 -18.92
CA LYS A 118 5.44 -6.31 -20.13
C LYS A 118 6.89 -5.92 -20.44
N VAL A 119 7.74 -6.89 -20.71
CA VAL A 119 9.08 -6.65 -21.26
C VAL A 119 9.01 -6.81 -22.78
N ASP A 120 9.26 -5.73 -23.52
CA ASP A 120 9.17 -5.69 -24.98
C ASP A 120 10.39 -4.93 -25.57
N PRO A 121 11.16 -5.53 -26.48
CA PRO A 121 12.27 -4.86 -27.15
C PRO A 121 11.86 -3.58 -27.91
N ASN A 122 10.58 -3.48 -28.31
CA ASN A 122 10.03 -2.34 -29.03
C ASN A 122 9.37 -1.30 -28.11
N ALA A 123 9.55 -1.41 -26.79
CA ALA A 123 8.97 -0.45 -25.85
C ALA A 123 9.48 0.98 -26.12
N SER A 124 8.55 1.93 -26.22
CA SER A 124 8.87 3.35 -26.41
C SER A 124 9.39 3.99 -25.13
N GLU A 125 10.43 4.81 -25.23
CA GLU A 125 11.18 5.40 -24.10
C GLU A 125 10.32 6.23 -23.14
N VAL A 126 9.20 6.78 -23.63
CA VAL A 126 8.26 7.62 -22.87
C VAL A 126 7.44 6.87 -21.82
N ALA A 127 7.33 5.53 -21.88
CA ALA A 127 6.57 4.76 -20.90
C ALA A 127 7.34 4.55 -19.57
N ALA A 128 8.68 4.52 -19.62
CA ALA A 128 9.51 4.22 -18.45
C ALA A 128 9.57 5.38 -17.43
N ALA A 129 9.42 6.63 -17.87
CA ALA A 129 9.52 7.82 -17.01
C ALA A 129 8.22 8.14 -16.23
N ASN A 130 7.05 7.76 -16.75
CA ASN A 130 5.75 8.15 -16.19
C ASN A 130 5.23 7.26 -15.04
N ALA A 131 5.90 6.15 -14.74
CA ALA A 131 5.54 5.28 -13.61
C ALA A 131 6.06 5.79 -12.25
N ASN A 132 6.97 6.77 -12.24
CA ASN A 132 7.63 7.26 -11.02
C ASN A 132 7.00 8.54 -10.41
N GLU A 133 5.96 9.13 -11.02
CA GLU A 133 5.34 10.38 -10.52
C GLU A 133 3.92 10.26 -9.98
N LYS A 134 3.23 9.12 -10.12
CA LYS A 134 1.79 9.05 -9.80
C LYS A 134 1.43 8.79 -8.33
N SER A 135 2.31 9.10 -7.37
CA SER A 135 2.03 8.95 -5.93
C SER A 135 2.37 10.15 -5.04
N ALA A 136 2.68 11.33 -5.62
CA ALA A 136 2.88 12.53 -4.82
C ALA A 136 2.08 13.72 -5.35
N VAL A 137 1.42 14.41 -4.41
CA VAL A 137 0.85 15.77 -4.51
C VAL A 137 -0.62 15.86 -4.94
N ALA A 138 -1.50 15.63 -3.96
CA ALA A 138 -2.68 16.48 -3.80
C ALA A 138 -2.33 17.64 -2.85
N PRO A 139 -2.56 18.89 -3.25
CA PRO A 139 -2.93 19.95 -2.34
C PRO A 139 -4.31 20.46 -2.75
N ASN A 140 -5.26 20.17 -1.88
CA ASN A 140 -6.56 20.81 -1.82
C ASN A 140 -6.41 22.34 -1.77
N LYS A 141 -6.99 23.06 -2.75
CA LYS A 141 -7.35 24.47 -2.57
C LYS A 141 -8.82 24.68 -2.89
N LYS A 142 -9.63 24.55 -1.84
CA LYS A 142 -10.97 25.13 -1.72
C LYS A 142 -10.84 26.66 -1.73
N SER A 143 -11.50 27.35 -2.67
CA SER A 143 -12.13 28.67 -2.43
C SER A 143 -12.91 29.15 -3.66
N THR A 144 -14.21 28.81 -3.65
CA THR A 144 -15.37 29.66 -3.97
C THR A 144 -15.22 30.88 -4.89
N LYS A 145 -15.94 30.79 -6.02
CA LYS A 145 -16.45 31.91 -6.84
C LYS A 145 -17.21 32.94 -5.98
N LYS A 146 -16.92 34.23 -6.17
CA LYS A 146 -17.88 35.32 -5.98
C LYS A 146 -17.51 36.49 -6.90
N ASN A 147 -18.05 36.48 -8.12
CA ASN A 147 -18.14 37.69 -8.94
C ASN A 147 -19.42 38.41 -8.53
N ALA A 148 -19.27 39.54 -7.86
CA ALA A 148 -20.33 40.51 -7.64
C ALA A 148 -20.07 41.72 -8.54
N ALA A 149 -21.14 42.14 -9.21
CA ALA A 149 -21.21 43.18 -10.21
C ALA A 149 -20.77 44.56 -9.69
N LYS A 150 -20.25 45.37 -10.61
CA LYS A 150 -20.22 46.83 -10.46
C LYS A 150 -20.62 47.45 -11.80
N LYS A 151 -21.85 47.93 -11.85
CA LYS A 151 -22.30 49.02 -12.71
C LYS A 151 -23.19 49.91 -11.86
#